data_AF-A0A0N4TYL8-F1
#
_entry.id   AF-A0A0N4TYL8-F1
#
_cell.length_a   1.000
_cell.length_b   1.000
_cell.length_c   1.000
_cell.angle_alpha   90.00
_cell.angle_beta   90.00
_cell.angle_gamma   90.00
#
_symmetry.space_group_name_H-M   'P 1'
#
loop_
_entity.id
_entity.type
_entity.pdbx_description
1 polymer ?
#
loop_
_entity_poly.entity_id
_entity_poly.type
_entity_poly.pdbx_seq_one_letter_code
_entity_poly.pdbx_strand_id
1 'polypeptide(L)' 'MKLNIAYPTTGCQKVFEIDDEKKLRIFYEKRMAQEVEADALGDEWKGYILRITGGNDKQ' A
#
# COMPACT_ATOMS: atom_id res chain seq x y z
N MET A 1 10.54 1.59 -0.77
CA MET A 1 9.52 2.53 -1.32
C MET A 1 8.73 3.16 -0.19
N LYS A 2 8.14 4.34 -0.40
CA LYS A 2 7.23 4.97 0.58
C LYS A 2 5.78 4.68 0.21
N LEU A 3 5.01 4.12 1.13
CA LEU A 3 3.58 3.92 0.98
C LEU A 3 2.83 4.97 1.81
N ASN A 4 2.05 5.83 1.16
CA ASN A 4 1.12 6.72 1.86
C ASN A 4 -0.23 6.02 1.97
N ILE A 5 -0.61 5.63 3.19
CA ILE A 5 -1.86 4.91 3.46
C ILE A 5 -2.85 5.87 4.14
N ALA A 6 -3.98 6.08 3.50
CA ALA A 6 -5.09 6.88 4.03
C ALA A 6 -6.20 5.97 4.57
N TYR A 7 -6.80 6.36 5.70
CA TYR A 7 -8.00 5.74 6.26
C TYR A 7 -9.16 6.76 6.24
N PRO A 8 -10.02 6.71 5.20
CA PRO A 8 -11.05 7.74 5.00
C PRO A 8 -12.02 7.89 6.17
N THR A 9 -12.33 6.80 6.88
CA THR A 9 -13.27 6.81 8.01
C THR A 9 -12.84 7.75 9.13
N THR A 10 -11.54 7.91 9.36
CA THR A 10 -11.01 8.85 10.37
C THR A 10 -10.36 10.09 9.74
N GLY A 11 -10.34 10.19 8.41
CA GLY A 11 -9.66 11.27 7.68
C GLY A 11 -8.15 11.34 7.91
N CYS A 12 -7.54 10.28 8.46
CA CYS A 12 -6.12 10.25 8.78
C CYS A 12 -5.31 9.57 7.67
N GLN A 13 -4.03 9.95 7.56
CA GLN A 13 -3.07 9.28 6.68
C GLN A 13 -1.73 9.09 7.39
N LYS A 14 -1.01 8.04 7.02
CA LYS A 14 0.34 7.75 7.54
C LYS A 14 1.22 7.22 6.42
N VAL A 15 2.48 7.68 6.43
CA VAL A 15 3.52 7.20 5.51
C VAL A 15 4.29 6.07 6.18
N PHE A 16 4.47 4.97 5.45
CA PHE A 16 5.26 3.82 5.85
C PHE A 16 6.44 3.66 4.88
N GLU A 17 7.63 3.50 5.43
CA GLU A 17 8.83 3.17 4.65
C GLU A 17 8.99 1.64 4.66
N ILE A 18 8.91 1.04 3.46
CA ILE A 18 9.09 -0.41 3.27
C ILE A 18 10.25 -0.62 2.34
N ASP A 19 11.33 -1.21 2.86
CA ASP A 19 12.55 -1.48 2.09
C ASP A 19 12.57 -2.88 1.47
N ASP A 20 11.80 -3.82 2.01
CA ASP A 20 11.74 -5.19 1.48
C ASP A 20 10.92 -5.23 0.19
N GLU A 21 11.64 -5.44 -0.92
CA GLU A 21 11.04 -5.54 -2.25
C GLU A 21 10.05 -6.70 -2.37
N LYS A 22 10.26 -7.81 -1.64
CA LYS A 22 9.34 -8.96 -1.71
C LYS A 22 7.95 -8.58 -1.20
N LYS A 23 7.88 -7.73 -0.18
CA LYS A 23 6.62 -7.20 0.36
C LYS A 23 5.93 -6.27 -0.63
N LEU A 24 6.70 -5.51 -1.41
CA LEU A 24 6.18 -4.54 -2.37
C LEU A 24 5.65 -5.17 -3.66
N ARG A 25 6.01 -6.42 -3.97
CA ARG A 25 5.56 -7.13 -5.20
C ARG A 25 4.05 -7.22 -5.34
N ILE A 26 3.30 -7.16 -4.24
CA ILE A 26 1.82 -7.19 -4.28
C ILE A 26 1.22 -6.02 -5.09
N PHE A 27 1.95 -4.90 -5.18
CA PHE A 27 1.53 -3.71 -5.92
C PHE A 27 1.94 -3.72 -7.39
N TYR A 28 2.77 -4.68 -7.82
CA TYR A 28 3.28 -4.71 -9.19
C TYR A 28 2.21 -5.21 -10.15
N GLU A 29 2.24 -4.67 -11.38
CA GLU A 29 1.25 -4.96 -12.44
C GLU A 29 -0.21 -4.64 -12.05
N LYS A 30 -0.41 -3.89 -10.95
CA LYS A 30 -1.71 -3.40 -10.54
C LYS A 30 -1.99 -2.02 -11.12
N ARG A 31 -3.25 -1.78 -11.48
CA ARG A 31 -3.74 -0.49 -11.96
C ARG A 31 -4.35 0.32 -10.82
N MET A 32 -4.47 1.63 -11.02
CA MET A 32 -5.29 2.48 -10.14
C MET A 32 -6.71 1.91 -10.00
N ALA A 33 -7.30 2.15 -8.84
CA ALA A 33 -8.60 1.63 -8.38
C ALA A 33 -8.67 0.12 -8.14
N GLN A 34 -7.61 -0.66 -8.40
CA GLN A 34 -7.58 -2.06 -8.00
C GLN A 34 -7.35 -2.23 -6.50
N GLU A 35 -7.92 -3.32 -5.97
CA GLU A 35 -7.77 -3.76 -4.60
C GLU A 35 -6.64 -4.78 -4.48
N VAL A 36 -5.92 -4.71 -3.34
CA VAL A 36 -4.75 -5.53 -3.04
C VAL A 36 -4.82 -5.97 -1.59
N GLU A 37 -4.63 -7.25 -1.34
CA GLU A 37 -4.49 -7.80 0.01
C GLU A 37 -3.14 -7.36 0.61
N ALA A 38 -3.15 -6.81 1.82
CA ALA A 38 -1.97 -6.24 2.45
C ALA A 38 -1.21 -7.22 3.36
N ASP A 39 -1.69 -8.46 3.50
CA ASP A 39 -1.12 -9.50 4.38
C ASP A 39 0.38 -9.71 4.18
N ALA A 40 0.89 -9.53 2.95
CA ALA A 40 2.30 -9.68 2.64
C ALA A 40 3.20 -8.57 3.24
N LEU A 41 2.64 -7.46 3.72
CA LEU A 41 3.40 -6.36 4.31
C LEU A 41 3.85 -6.67 5.75
N GLY A 42 3.11 -7.50 6.49
CA GLY A 42 3.38 -7.87 7.87
C GLY A 42 2.12 -8.27 8.63
N ASP A 43 2.28 -8.81 9.84
CA ASP A 43 1.15 -9.26 10.68
C ASP A 43 0.19 -8.12 11.03
N GLU A 44 0.68 -6.87 11.14
CA GLU A 44 -0.14 -5.69 11.41
C GLU A 44 -1.07 -5.30 10.25
N TRP A 45 -0.81 -5.84 9.05
CA TRP A 45 -1.58 -5.61 7.83
C TRP A 45 -2.54 -6.74 7.50
N LYS A 46 -2.58 -7.79 8.33
CA LYS A 46 -3.38 -8.98 8.08
C LYS A 46 -4.88 -8.67 8.05
N GLY A 47 -5.54 -9.09 6.98
CA GLY A 47 -6.97 -8.86 6.75
C GLY A 47 -7.31 -7.47 6.22
N TYR A 48 -6.31 -6.61 5.99
CA TYR A 48 -6.54 -5.32 5.33
C TYR A 48 -6.52 -5.48 3.80
N ILE A 49 -7.48 -4.82 3.16
CA ILE A 49 -7.52 -4.64 1.70
C ILE A 49 -7.25 -3.17 1.42
N LEU A 50 -6.26 -2.91 0.57
CA LEU A 50 -5.88 -1.57 0.15
C LEU A 50 -6.34 -1.33 -1.28
N ARG A 51 -6.89 -0.13 -1.55
CA ARG A 51 -7.20 0.31 -2.90
C ARG A 51 -6.12 1.27 -3.40
N ILE A 52 -5.56 1.01 -4.58
CA ILE A 52 -4.52 1.88 -5.16
C ILE A 52 -5.17 3.17 -5.68
N THR A 53 -4.80 4.31 -5.10
CA THR A 53 -5.36 5.62 -5.50
C THR A 53 -4.39 6.46 -6.34
N GLY A 54 -3.14 6.03 -6.52
CA GLY A 54 -2.12 6.73 -7.29
C GLY A 54 -0.72 6.43 -6.78
N GLY A 55 0.27 7.10 -7.36
CA GLY A 55 1.68 7.00 -6.97
C GLY A 55 2.56 7.85 -7.88
N ASN A 56 3.73 8.24 -7.39
CA ASN A 56 4.75 8.93 -8.16
C ASN A 56 5.96 8.01 -8.29
N ASP A 57 6.55 7.93 -9.48
CA ASP A 57 7.86 7.32 -9.65
C ASP A 57 8.97 8.30 -9.27
N LYS A 58 10.21 7.81 -9.30
CA LYS A 58 11.38 8.67 -9.17
C LYS A 58 11.72 9.20 -10.57
N GLN A 59 11.59 10.52 -10.73
CA GLN A 59 12.08 11.26 -11.89
C GLN A 59 13.56 11.59 -11.78
#